data_AF-A0AA88A307-F1
#
_entry.id   AF-A0AA88A307-F1
#
_cell.length_a   1.000
_cell.length_b   1.000
_cell.length_c   1.000
_cell.angle_alpha   90.00
_cell.angle_beta   90.00
_cell.angle_gamma   90.00
#
_symmetry.space_group_name_H-M   'P 1'
#
loop_
_entity.id
_entity.type
_entity.pdbx_description
1 polymer ?
#
loop_
_entity_poly.entity_id
_entity_poly.type
_entity_poly.pdbx_seq_one_letter_code
_entity_poly.pdbx_strand_id
1 'polypeptide(L)'
;MGIAFKSDQLFDIDIERERDKNGQNQKETHRWAVKVAERVFPAAAEEEEEEEEPVAVTVFFGANDACLPNRCSAFQHVPLHEYKQNLHSIVSFLKAMFGRRDGEEERQRVGRMENVNESEDCRKSSCYNRWPTTRILFITPPPIDEDGRLRHPYIENPTNEPERTNEAAGAYAKACVEVAGECGLPVIDLWTKMQQFPDWQNAYLRDGLHLTRSGNQIVFGEVVKKLAEEGLSLETLPVDLPLIFEIDPKDPLKCFQQ
;
A
#
# COMPACT_ATOMS: atom_id res chain seq x y z
N MET A 1 -7.92 -2.33 -2.74
CA MET A 1 -7.88 -2.79 -1.35
C MET A 1 -6.41 -2.84 -0.94
N GLY A 2 -5.95 -1.83 -0.21
CA GLY A 2 -4.57 -1.73 0.28
C GLY A 2 -4.58 -1.93 1.80
N ILE A 3 -3.70 -2.80 2.31
CA ILE A 3 -3.65 -3.18 3.71
C ILE A 3 -2.50 -2.43 4.39
N ALA A 4 -2.78 -1.57 5.35
CA ALA A 4 -1.77 -1.04 6.26
C ALA A 4 -1.87 -1.79 7.60
N PHE A 5 -0.71 -2.18 8.16
CA PHE A 5 -0.62 -2.82 9.46
C PHE A 5 -0.24 -1.76 10.51
N LYS A 6 -1.18 -1.42 11.41
CA LYS A 6 -0.86 -0.80 12.70
C LYS A 6 -0.85 -1.91 13.76
N SER A 7 0.02 -1.85 14.77
CA SER A 7 0.26 -2.94 15.73
C SER A 7 -1.02 -3.45 16.38
N ASP A 8 -2.03 -2.59 16.55
CA ASP A 8 -3.35 -2.97 17.06
C ASP A 8 -4.56 -2.65 16.15
N GLN A 9 -4.34 -2.19 14.90
CA GLN A 9 -5.42 -1.90 13.96
C GLN A 9 -5.06 -2.29 12.51
N LEU A 10 -5.83 -3.23 11.97
CA LEU A 10 -5.91 -3.47 10.52
C LEU A 10 -6.54 -2.22 9.88
N PHE A 11 -5.73 -1.34 9.30
CA PHE A 11 -6.23 -0.29 8.43
C PHE A 11 -6.38 -0.89 7.02
N ASP A 12 -7.57 -1.44 6.76
CA ASP A 12 -8.04 -1.59 5.40
C ASP A 12 -8.44 -0.19 4.92
N ILE A 13 -7.71 0.38 3.96
CA ILE A 13 -8.13 1.63 3.34
C ILE A 13 -9.27 1.29 2.37
N ASP A 14 -10.45 1.08 2.94
CA ASP A 14 -11.72 1.01 2.22
C ASP A 14 -12.37 2.40 2.30
N ILE A 15 -11.87 3.32 1.46
CA ILE A 15 -12.32 4.72 1.47
C ILE A 15 -13.54 4.88 0.57
N GLU A 16 -14.71 4.63 1.16
CA GLU A 16 -15.97 5.04 0.57
C GLU A 16 -16.21 6.56 0.73
N ARG A 17 -16.57 7.19 -0.41
CA ARG A 17 -17.30 8.48 -0.57
C ARG A 17 -16.51 9.76 -1.00
N GLU A 18 -15.93 9.78 -2.20
CA GLU A 18 -15.87 11.03 -3.01
C GLU A 18 -16.02 10.78 -4.52
N ARG A 19 -17.12 11.24 -5.13
CA ARG A 19 -17.34 11.16 -6.60
C ARG A 19 -16.57 12.29 -7.27
N ASP A 20 -15.96 12.04 -8.43
CA ASP A 20 -15.36 13.12 -9.22
C ASP A 20 -16.43 14.05 -9.82
N LYS A 21 -16.01 15.20 -10.34
CA LYS A 21 -16.89 16.24 -10.92
C LYS A 21 -17.70 15.76 -12.13
N ASN A 22 -17.34 14.61 -12.70
CA ASN A 22 -17.98 14.00 -13.86
C ASN A 22 -18.85 12.78 -13.49
N GLY A 23 -18.98 12.47 -12.19
CA GLY A 23 -19.74 11.32 -11.71
C GLY A 23 -19.10 9.97 -12.02
N GLN A 24 -17.85 9.94 -12.47
CA GLN A 24 -17.10 8.70 -12.73
C GLN A 24 -16.34 8.28 -11.46
N ASN A 25 -16.46 6.99 -11.08
CA ASN A 25 -15.69 6.44 -9.96
C ASN A 25 -14.27 6.11 -10.46
N GLN A 26 -13.32 7.04 -10.34
CA GLN A 26 -11.87 6.76 -10.44
C GLN A 26 -11.28 6.25 -9.12
N LYS A 27 -12.14 5.97 -8.13
CA LYS A 27 -11.77 5.41 -6.84
C LYS A 27 -11.06 4.08 -7.08
N GLU A 28 -10.08 3.77 -6.23
CA GLU A 28 -9.33 2.50 -6.27
C GLU A 28 -8.30 2.36 -7.41
N THR A 29 -7.90 3.47 -8.06
CA THR A 29 -6.76 3.52 -9.00
C THR A 29 -5.59 4.30 -8.40
N HIS A 30 -4.39 4.19 -8.99
CA HIS A 30 -3.23 4.97 -8.52
C HIS A 30 -3.43 6.49 -8.59
N ARG A 31 -4.21 6.98 -9.58
CA ARG A 31 -4.56 8.40 -9.69
C ARG A 31 -5.24 8.94 -8.43
N TRP A 32 -5.96 8.09 -7.73
CA TRP A 32 -6.62 8.44 -6.48
C TRP A 32 -5.68 8.35 -5.29
N ALA A 33 -4.86 7.30 -5.21
CA ALA A 33 -3.85 7.14 -4.16
C ALA A 33 -2.91 8.35 -4.04
N VAL A 34 -2.42 8.86 -5.17
CA VAL A 34 -1.55 10.05 -5.21
C VAL A 34 -2.24 11.30 -4.64
N LYS A 35 -3.56 11.44 -4.80
CA LYS A 35 -4.31 12.61 -4.32
C LYS A 35 -4.63 12.56 -2.82
N VAL A 36 -4.68 11.36 -2.24
CA VAL A 36 -5.19 11.14 -0.88
C VAL A 36 -4.07 10.77 0.10
N ALA A 37 -2.87 10.44 -0.38
CA ALA A 37 -1.71 10.14 0.45
C ALA A 37 -1.44 11.20 1.54
N GLU A 38 -1.54 12.49 1.20
CA GLU A 38 -1.36 13.60 2.15
C GLU A 38 -2.44 13.68 3.24
N ARG A 39 -3.60 13.06 3.00
CA ARG A 39 -4.77 13.08 3.90
C ARG A 39 -4.85 11.84 4.80
N VAL A 40 -4.31 10.71 4.32
CA VAL A 40 -4.15 9.48 5.11
C VAL A 40 -3.05 9.64 6.16
N PHE A 41 -2.01 10.40 5.82
CA PHE A 41 -0.92 10.75 6.72
C PHE A 41 -0.92 12.26 6.97
N PRO A 42 -1.87 12.79 7.76
CA PRO A 42 -1.95 14.22 8.01
C PRO A 42 -0.64 14.73 8.63
N ALA A 43 -0.20 15.92 8.20
CA ALA A 43 0.88 16.63 8.88
C ALA A 43 0.34 17.13 10.22
N ALA A 44 0.68 16.40 11.30
CA ALA A 44 0.47 16.73 12.72
C ALA A 44 -0.84 17.49 13.02
N ALA A 45 -1.87 16.77 13.46
CA ALA A 45 -3.04 17.41 14.06
C ALA A 45 -2.61 18.18 15.33
N GLU A 46 -3.24 19.34 15.57
CA GLU A 46 -3.01 20.22 16.72
C GLU A 46 -3.51 19.61 18.06
N GLU A 47 -3.95 18.37 18.07
CA GLU A 47 -4.43 17.65 19.25
C GLU A 47 -3.49 16.49 19.57
N GLU A 48 -2.98 16.49 20.80
CA GLU A 48 -2.00 15.58 21.39
C GLU A 48 -2.53 14.14 21.56
N GLU A 49 -2.97 13.49 20.48
CA GLU A 49 -2.96 12.03 20.41
C GLU A 49 -1.61 11.62 19.82
N GLU A 50 -0.78 10.93 20.61
CA GLU A 50 0.45 10.31 20.14
C GLU A 50 0.10 9.32 19.01
N GLU A 51 0.14 9.77 17.76
CA GLU A 51 -0.01 8.89 16.60
C GLU A 51 1.17 7.91 16.55
N GLU A 52 0.93 6.70 17.04
CA GLU A 52 1.90 5.60 17.01
C GLU A 52 2.41 5.34 15.59
N GLU A 53 3.74 5.21 15.49
CA GLU A 53 4.46 4.88 14.27
C GLU A 53 4.01 3.51 13.73
N PRO A 54 3.52 3.42 12.48
CA PRO A 54 3.21 2.13 11.87
C PRO A 54 4.51 1.36 11.65
N VAL A 55 4.52 0.10 12.03
CA VAL A 55 5.68 -0.77 11.83
C VAL A 55 5.94 -1.02 10.34
N ALA A 56 4.88 -1.17 9.55
CA ALA A 56 4.98 -1.37 8.11
C ALA A 56 3.77 -0.81 7.34
N VAL A 57 4.04 -0.34 6.12
CA VAL A 57 3.03 0.10 5.15
C VAL A 57 3.14 -0.77 3.91
N THR A 58 2.03 -1.31 3.43
CA THR A 58 2.00 -2.01 2.14
C THR A 58 1.37 -1.17 1.04
N VAL A 59 1.92 -1.24 -0.17
CA VAL A 59 1.37 -0.62 -1.38
C VAL A 59 0.87 -1.73 -2.28
N PHE A 60 -0.45 -1.88 -2.38
CA PHE A 60 -1.11 -2.96 -3.12
C PHE A 60 -2.19 -2.43 -4.06
N PHE A 61 -1.74 -1.96 -5.23
CA PHE A 61 -2.61 -1.40 -6.28
C PHE A 61 -2.19 -1.95 -7.65
N GLY A 62 -3.04 -1.76 -8.67
CA GLY A 62 -2.72 -2.08 -10.07
C GLY A 62 -3.75 -2.94 -10.76
N ALA A 63 -4.60 -3.65 -10.01
CA ALA A 63 -5.60 -4.53 -10.61
C ALA A 63 -6.67 -3.73 -11.37
N ASN A 64 -7.06 -2.57 -10.85
CA ASN A 64 -8.01 -1.67 -11.51
C ASN A 64 -7.36 -0.89 -12.65
N ASP A 65 -6.13 -0.41 -12.43
CA ASP A 65 -5.29 0.26 -13.43
C ASP A 65 -5.13 -0.59 -14.70
N ALA A 66 -5.01 -1.91 -14.53
CA ALA A 66 -4.90 -2.92 -15.59
C ALA A 66 -6.19 -3.19 -16.39
N CYS A 67 -7.29 -2.48 -16.13
CA CYS A 67 -8.46 -2.48 -17.04
C CYS A 67 -8.02 -2.14 -18.46
N LEU A 68 -8.61 -2.80 -19.45
CA LEU A 68 -8.33 -2.48 -20.85
C LEU A 68 -9.10 -1.22 -21.29
N PRO A 69 -8.49 -0.32 -22.09
CA PRO A 69 -9.09 0.97 -22.46
C PRO A 69 -10.29 0.86 -23.39
N ASN A 70 -10.53 -0.31 -23.98
CA ASN A 70 -11.61 -0.58 -24.94
C ASN A 70 -12.66 -1.57 -24.39
N ARG A 71 -12.81 -1.66 -23.07
CA ARG A 71 -13.77 -2.55 -22.39
C ARG A 71 -14.74 -1.78 -21.52
N CYS A 72 -15.77 -2.46 -21.00
CA CYS A 72 -16.82 -1.83 -20.19
C CYS A 72 -16.26 -1.06 -18.97
N SER A 73 -15.17 -1.53 -18.35
CA SER A 73 -14.51 -0.84 -17.23
C SER A 73 -13.32 0.06 -17.60
N ALA A 74 -13.26 0.57 -18.83
CA ALA A 74 -12.18 1.43 -19.31
C ALA A 74 -11.95 2.69 -18.48
N PHE A 75 -12.94 3.18 -17.72
CA PHE A 75 -12.79 4.33 -16.83
C PHE A 75 -11.80 4.10 -15.68
N GLN A 76 -11.46 2.85 -15.36
CA GLN A 76 -10.44 2.50 -14.36
C GLN A 76 -9.03 2.42 -14.97
N HIS A 77 -8.91 2.43 -16.30
CA HIS A 77 -7.64 2.25 -16.99
C HIS A 77 -6.66 3.39 -16.67
N VAL A 78 -5.43 3.01 -16.31
CA VAL A 78 -4.29 3.91 -16.15
C VAL A 78 -3.16 3.40 -17.03
N PRO A 79 -2.78 4.09 -18.12
CA PRO A 79 -1.73 3.64 -19.03
C PRO A 79 -0.44 3.23 -18.30
N LEU A 80 0.23 2.17 -18.76
CA LEU A 80 1.37 1.56 -18.04
C LEU A 80 2.50 2.55 -17.69
N HIS A 81 2.77 3.53 -18.56
CA HIS A 81 3.77 4.57 -18.27
C HIS A 81 3.33 5.51 -17.14
N GLU A 82 2.04 5.86 -17.09
CA GLU A 82 1.45 6.69 -16.04
C GLU A 82 1.40 5.90 -14.72
N TYR A 83 1.07 4.62 -14.77
CA TYR A 83 1.14 3.72 -13.62
C TYR A 83 2.54 3.72 -12.98
N LYS A 84 3.60 3.56 -13.79
CA LYS A 84 4.99 3.64 -13.31
C LYS A 84 5.29 5.00 -12.67
N GLN A 85 4.91 6.10 -13.33
CA GLN A 85 5.10 7.45 -12.79
C GLN A 85 4.39 7.62 -11.44
N ASN A 86 3.15 7.14 -11.31
CA ASN A 86 2.39 7.19 -10.06
C ASN A 86 3.06 6.36 -8.96
N LEU A 87 3.59 5.17 -9.27
CA LEU A 87 4.37 4.38 -8.31
C LEU A 87 5.61 5.14 -7.83
N HIS A 88 6.36 5.79 -8.72
CA HIS A 88 7.49 6.64 -8.30
C HIS A 88 7.05 7.79 -7.40
N SER A 89 5.91 8.44 -7.70
CA SER A 89 5.36 9.50 -6.85
C SER A 89 4.99 8.98 -5.46
N ILE A 90 4.34 7.82 -5.37
CA ILE A 90 4.01 7.15 -4.10
C ILE A 90 5.30 6.82 -3.35
N VAL A 91 6.31 6.22 -4.00
CA VAL A 91 7.60 5.93 -3.37
C VAL A 91 8.26 7.20 -2.85
N SER A 92 8.26 8.27 -3.64
CA SER A 92 8.89 9.54 -3.26
C SER A 92 8.22 10.14 -2.03
N PHE A 93 6.88 10.08 -1.98
CA PHE A 93 6.10 10.49 -0.82
C PHE A 93 6.40 9.62 0.41
N LEU A 94 6.37 8.29 0.28
CA LEU A 94 6.60 7.39 1.41
C LEU A 94 8.05 7.48 1.91
N LYS A 95 9.05 7.64 1.04
CA LYS A 95 10.44 7.87 1.42
C LYS A 95 10.64 9.23 2.10
N ALA A 96 9.92 10.26 1.68
CA ALA A 96 9.93 11.55 2.37
C ALA A 96 9.37 11.42 3.79
N MET A 97 8.30 10.64 3.97
CA MET A 97 7.65 10.43 5.27
C MET A 97 8.43 9.47 6.19
N PHE A 98 9.00 8.40 5.64
CA PHE A 98 9.56 7.25 6.39
C PHE A 98 11.06 7.02 6.17
N GLY A 99 11.72 7.89 5.42
CA GLY A 99 13.15 7.78 5.15
C GLY A 99 13.98 7.91 6.42
N ARG A 100 15.10 7.19 6.47
CA ARG A 100 16.13 7.46 7.47
C ARG A 100 16.85 8.75 7.10
N ARG A 101 17.12 9.61 8.09
CA ARG A 101 18.06 10.72 7.92
C ARG A 101 19.46 10.16 7.75
N ASP A 102 19.93 10.06 6.52
CA ASP A 102 21.36 9.93 6.26
C ASP A 102 22.00 11.31 6.47
N GLY A 103 22.92 11.43 7.42
CA GLY A 103 23.51 12.70 7.88
C GLY A 103 24.35 13.49 6.85
N GLU A 104 24.32 13.11 5.57
CA GLU A 104 24.99 13.80 4.47
C GLU A 104 24.12 14.86 3.79
N GLU A 105 22.79 14.68 3.71
CA GLU A 105 21.89 15.65 3.03
C GLU A 105 21.66 16.94 3.83
N GLU A 106 21.65 16.87 5.16
CA GLU A 106 21.50 18.04 6.05
C GLU A 106 22.62 19.07 5.80
N ARG A 107 23.83 18.59 5.48
CA ARG A 107 25.01 19.43 5.23
C ARG A 107 24.91 20.21 3.92
N GLN A 108 24.10 19.76 2.96
CA GLN A 108 23.86 20.43 1.68
C GLN A 108 22.65 21.38 1.71
N ARG A 109 21.62 21.10 2.54
CA ARG A 109 20.46 21.99 2.69
C ARG A 109 20.76 23.25 3.50
N VAL A 110 21.57 23.15 4.57
CA VAL A 110 21.95 24.30 5.40
C VAL A 110 22.74 25.35 4.58
N GLY A 111 23.43 24.94 3.52
CA GLY A 111 24.15 25.85 2.61
C GLY A 111 23.28 26.62 1.61
N ARG A 112 21.96 26.39 1.56
CA ARG A 112 21.07 26.97 0.53
C ARG A 112 19.82 27.66 1.08
N MET A 113 19.79 27.97 2.37
CA MET A 113 18.75 28.79 3.00
C MET A 113 19.28 30.20 3.29
N GLU A 114 19.48 30.99 2.24
CA GLU A 114 19.40 32.45 2.34
C GLU A 114 18.33 32.90 1.35
N ASN A 115 17.19 33.37 1.87
CA ASN A 115 16.09 34.06 1.19
C ASN A 115 14.96 33.22 0.54
N VAL A 116 14.05 32.63 1.33
CA VAL A 116 12.65 32.37 0.90
C VAL A 116 11.68 32.48 2.09
N ASN A 117 10.49 33.07 1.86
CA ASN A 117 9.42 33.36 2.84
C ASN A 117 9.01 32.16 3.73
N GLU A 118 8.95 32.41 5.04
CA GLU A 118 8.89 31.42 6.14
C GLU A 118 7.51 30.76 6.41
N SER A 119 6.42 31.09 5.68
CA SER A 119 5.06 30.71 6.12
C SER A 119 4.44 29.48 5.43
N GLU A 120 4.80 29.15 4.19
CA GLU A 120 4.28 27.96 3.48
C GLU A 120 5.24 26.76 3.54
N ASP A 121 6.55 27.01 3.70
CA ASP A 121 7.58 25.96 3.72
C ASP A 121 7.62 25.20 5.06
N CYS A 122 7.33 25.88 6.17
CA CYS A 122 7.29 25.27 7.51
C CYS A 122 6.27 24.13 7.64
N ARG A 123 5.13 24.18 6.93
CA ARG A 123 4.13 23.10 6.96
C ARG A 123 4.57 21.86 6.17
N LYS A 124 5.30 22.05 5.07
CA LYS A 124 5.89 20.93 4.30
C LYS A 124 7.09 20.33 5.02
N SER A 125 7.88 21.16 5.71
CA SER A 125 9.06 20.76 6.48
C SER A 125 8.73 19.81 7.64
N SER A 126 7.57 19.96 8.27
CA SER A 126 7.22 19.27 9.52
C SER A 126 6.92 17.76 9.40
N CYS A 127 6.63 17.21 8.21
CA CYS A 127 6.25 15.79 8.06
C CYS A 127 7.37 14.88 7.54
N TYR A 128 8.52 15.45 7.15
CA TYR A 128 9.64 14.65 6.64
C TYR A 128 10.27 13.80 7.76
N ASN A 129 10.47 12.52 7.48
CA ASN A 129 11.03 11.51 8.39
C ASN A 129 10.27 11.39 9.72
N ARG A 130 8.94 11.56 9.68
CA ARG A 130 8.08 11.43 10.85
C ARG A 130 8.20 10.03 11.48
N TRP A 131 8.34 9.00 10.65
CA TRP A 131 8.41 7.60 11.08
C TRP A 131 9.55 6.86 10.36
N PRO A 132 10.82 7.07 10.78
CA PRO A 132 12.01 6.61 10.06
C PRO A 132 12.26 5.09 10.18
N THR A 133 11.47 4.39 11.00
CA THR A 133 11.61 2.95 11.20
C THR A 133 10.54 2.13 10.48
N THR A 134 9.44 2.75 10.04
CA THR A 134 8.41 2.14 9.19
C THR A 134 9.01 1.48 7.95
N ARG A 135 8.66 0.21 7.72
CA ARG A 135 9.03 -0.51 6.49
C ARG A 135 7.99 -0.29 5.39
N ILE A 136 8.44 -0.06 4.17
CA ILE A 136 7.58 0.07 2.98
C ILE A 136 7.67 -1.22 2.17
N LEU A 137 6.54 -1.85 1.87
CA LEU A 137 6.46 -3.11 1.14
C LEU A 137 5.51 -3.01 -0.05
N PHE A 138 5.99 -3.31 -1.25
CA PHE A 138 5.12 -3.37 -2.43
C PHE A 138 4.54 -4.77 -2.63
N ILE A 139 3.30 -4.84 -3.13
CA ILE A 139 2.64 -6.08 -3.53
C ILE A 139 2.11 -5.87 -4.95
N THR A 140 2.53 -6.74 -5.88
CA THR A 140 2.04 -6.67 -7.26
C THR A 140 0.56 -7.01 -7.33
N PRO A 141 -0.21 -6.47 -8.30
CA PRO A 141 -1.59 -6.90 -8.51
C PRO A 141 -1.69 -8.43 -8.68
N PRO A 142 -2.76 -9.08 -8.19
CA PRO A 142 -2.95 -10.51 -8.36
C PRO A 142 -3.15 -10.88 -9.85
N PRO A 143 -3.02 -12.16 -10.22
CA PRO A 143 -3.43 -12.61 -11.54
C PRO A 143 -4.95 -12.48 -11.71
N ILE A 144 -5.40 -12.44 -12.96
CA ILE A 144 -6.82 -12.27 -13.31
C ILE A 144 -7.35 -13.55 -13.94
N ASP A 145 -8.48 -14.05 -13.45
CA ASP A 145 -9.23 -15.10 -14.13
C ASP A 145 -10.27 -14.47 -15.06
N GLU A 146 -10.00 -14.52 -16.37
CA GLU A 146 -10.81 -13.92 -17.41
C GLU A 146 -12.22 -14.55 -17.49
N ASP A 147 -12.34 -15.86 -17.28
CA ASP A 147 -13.63 -16.55 -17.26
C ASP A 147 -14.46 -16.13 -16.04
N GLY A 148 -13.80 -15.92 -14.89
CA GLY A 148 -14.39 -15.29 -13.71
C GLY A 148 -14.86 -13.87 -13.99
N ARG A 149 -14.06 -13.06 -14.71
CA ARG A 149 -14.45 -11.68 -15.10
C ARG A 149 -15.62 -11.63 -16.06
N LEU A 150 -15.74 -12.59 -16.97
CA LEU A 150 -16.89 -12.71 -17.87
C LEU A 150 -18.17 -13.03 -17.09
N ARG A 151 -18.10 -13.90 -16.08
CA ARG A 151 -19.24 -14.27 -15.23
C ARG A 151 -19.65 -13.17 -14.25
N HIS A 152 -18.71 -12.35 -13.82
CA HIS A 152 -18.91 -11.38 -12.73
C HIS A 152 -18.41 -9.96 -13.07
N PRO A 153 -18.73 -9.37 -14.24
CA PRO A 153 -18.16 -8.11 -14.69
C PRO A 153 -18.42 -6.96 -13.70
N TYR A 154 -17.56 -5.94 -13.65
CA TYR A 154 -17.67 -4.87 -12.65
C TYR A 154 -18.91 -4.01 -12.90
N ILE A 155 -19.21 -3.78 -14.18
CA ILE A 155 -20.46 -3.19 -14.66
C ILE A 155 -21.09 -4.08 -15.75
N GLU A 156 -22.24 -3.66 -16.28
CA GLU A 156 -22.86 -4.30 -17.45
C GLU A 156 -21.86 -4.45 -18.61
N ASN A 157 -21.76 -5.67 -19.15
CA ASN A 157 -20.76 -6.05 -20.15
C ASN A 157 -21.43 -6.51 -21.46
N PRO A 158 -21.91 -5.57 -22.30
CA PRO A 158 -22.63 -5.91 -23.52
C PRO A 158 -21.74 -6.54 -24.59
N THR A 159 -20.42 -6.34 -24.53
CA THR A 159 -19.48 -6.93 -25.50
C THR A 159 -19.12 -8.38 -25.15
N ASN A 160 -19.44 -8.82 -23.92
CA ASN A 160 -19.07 -10.14 -23.41
C ASN A 160 -17.56 -10.43 -23.57
N GLU A 161 -16.73 -9.42 -23.36
CA GLU A 161 -15.28 -9.52 -23.34
C GLU A 161 -14.77 -9.26 -21.92
N PRO A 162 -13.71 -9.93 -21.45
CA PRO A 162 -13.18 -9.66 -20.13
C PRO A 162 -12.61 -8.23 -20.08
N GLU A 163 -13.01 -7.48 -19.04
CA GLU A 163 -12.60 -6.09 -18.85
C GLU A 163 -11.13 -5.92 -18.41
N ARG A 164 -10.55 -7.01 -17.91
CA ARG A 164 -9.14 -7.16 -17.53
C ARG A 164 -8.67 -8.50 -18.05
N THR A 165 -7.42 -8.56 -18.50
CA THR A 165 -6.78 -9.83 -18.90
C THR A 165 -5.64 -10.17 -17.97
N ASN A 166 -5.30 -11.45 -17.87
CA ASN A 166 -4.17 -11.87 -17.05
C ASN A 166 -2.84 -11.35 -17.63
N GLU A 167 -2.75 -11.25 -18.95
CA GLU A 167 -1.62 -10.67 -19.66
C GLU A 167 -1.42 -9.20 -19.29
N ALA A 168 -2.50 -8.40 -19.31
CA ALA A 168 -2.44 -7.01 -18.88
C ALA A 168 -2.00 -6.91 -17.42
N ALA A 169 -2.64 -7.66 -16.51
CA ALA A 169 -2.24 -7.69 -15.10
C ALA A 169 -0.75 -8.03 -14.90
N GLY A 170 -0.22 -8.97 -15.68
CA GLY A 170 1.20 -9.34 -15.66
C GLY A 170 2.12 -8.19 -16.07
N ALA A 171 1.72 -7.34 -17.03
CA ALA A 171 2.49 -6.16 -17.40
C ALA A 171 2.57 -5.13 -16.26
N TYR A 172 1.48 -4.92 -15.51
CA TYR A 172 1.46 -4.02 -14.34
C TYR A 172 2.24 -4.62 -13.17
N ALA A 173 2.12 -5.94 -12.94
CA ALA A 173 2.92 -6.64 -11.94
C ALA A 173 4.42 -6.49 -12.21
N LYS A 174 4.85 -6.70 -13.46
CA LYS A 174 6.23 -6.49 -13.88
C LYS A 174 6.69 -5.04 -13.64
N ALA A 175 5.87 -4.06 -14.02
CA ALA A 175 6.17 -2.66 -13.80
C ALA A 175 6.30 -2.30 -12.30
N CYS A 176 5.47 -2.89 -11.45
CA CYS A 176 5.54 -2.74 -9.99
C CYS A 176 6.87 -3.28 -9.43
N VAL A 177 7.28 -4.47 -9.86
CA VAL A 177 8.57 -5.07 -9.47
C VAL A 177 9.75 -4.22 -9.94
N GLU A 178 9.72 -3.74 -11.19
CA GLU A 178 10.77 -2.88 -11.74
C GLU A 178 10.91 -1.58 -10.91
N VAL A 179 9.82 -0.86 -10.67
CA VAL A 179 9.85 0.41 -9.91
C VAL A 179 10.29 0.19 -8.46
N ALA A 180 9.79 -0.87 -7.80
CA ALA A 180 10.22 -1.19 -6.44
C ALA A 180 11.72 -1.52 -6.38
N GLY A 181 12.22 -2.29 -7.34
CA GLY A 181 13.65 -2.62 -7.46
C GLY A 181 14.53 -1.41 -7.74
N GLU A 182 14.13 -0.53 -8.66
CA GLU A 182 14.80 0.75 -8.94
C GLU A 182 14.89 1.63 -7.69
N CYS A 183 13.87 1.56 -6.83
CA CYS A 183 13.80 2.31 -5.59
C CYS A 183 14.46 1.61 -4.40
N GLY A 184 14.97 0.39 -4.55
CA GLY A 184 15.55 -0.40 -3.47
C GLY A 184 14.55 -0.78 -2.38
N LEU A 185 13.27 -0.98 -2.73
CA LEU A 185 12.21 -1.36 -1.81
C LEU A 185 11.83 -2.84 -1.99
N PRO A 186 11.47 -3.55 -0.90
CA PRO A 186 11.01 -4.92 -0.99
C PRO A 186 9.67 -5.00 -1.73
N VAL A 187 9.51 -6.05 -2.54
CA VAL A 187 8.30 -6.33 -3.32
C VAL A 187 7.92 -7.80 -3.25
N ILE A 188 6.62 -8.08 -3.17
CA ILE A 188 6.02 -9.40 -3.29
C ILE A 188 5.39 -9.51 -4.68
N ASP A 189 5.94 -10.39 -5.51
CA ASP A 189 5.35 -10.72 -6.81
C ASP A 189 4.21 -11.73 -6.66
N LEU A 190 3.06 -11.23 -6.23
CA LEU A 190 1.83 -12.00 -6.02
C LEU A 190 1.30 -12.59 -7.32
N TRP A 191 1.37 -11.85 -8.43
CA TRP A 191 0.98 -12.30 -9.77
C TRP A 191 1.66 -13.62 -10.12
N THR A 192 3.00 -13.68 -10.01
CA THR A 192 3.75 -14.91 -10.29
C THR A 192 3.48 -15.98 -9.23
N LYS A 193 3.44 -15.61 -7.94
CA LYS A 193 3.31 -16.56 -6.83
C LYS A 193 2.03 -17.39 -6.90
N MET A 194 0.89 -16.75 -7.12
CA MET A 194 -0.41 -17.44 -7.13
C MET A 194 -0.49 -18.44 -8.28
N GLN A 195 0.09 -18.12 -9.43
CA GLN A 195 0.07 -18.97 -10.64
C GLN A 195 0.99 -20.19 -10.56
N GLN A 196 1.83 -20.31 -9.53
CA GLN A 196 2.61 -21.53 -9.26
C GLN A 196 1.74 -22.69 -8.77
N PHE A 197 0.53 -22.39 -8.29
CA PHE A 197 -0.40 -23.39 -7.80
C PHE A 197 -1.40 -23.77 -8.90
N PRO A 198 -1.69 -25.07 -9.09
CA PRO A 198 -2.76 -25.49 -9.98
C PRO A 198 -4.11 -24.96 -9.49
N ASP A 199 -5.02 -24.68 -10.41
CA ASP A 199 -6.38 -24.20 -10.12
C ASP A 199 -6.44 -22.90 -9.29
N TRP A 200 -5.40 -22.05 -9.39
CA TRP A 200 -5.34 -20.78 -8.67
C TRP A 200 -6.55 -19.87 -8.96
N GLN A 201 -7.14 -19.96 -10.15
CA GLN A 201 -8.30 -19.20 -10.56
C GLN A 201 -9.47 -19.42 -9.60
N ASN A 202 -9.84 -20.69 -9.34
CA ASN A 202 -10.97 -21.02 -8.48
C ASN A 202 -10.58 -21.07 -7.00
N ALA A 203 -9.35 -21.51 -6.70
CA ALA A 203 -8.89 -21.64 -5.33
C ALA A 203 -8.72 -20.28 -4.67
N TYR A 204 -8.19 -19.29 -5.40
CA TYR A 204 -7.74 -18.04 -4.82
C TYR A 204 -8.51 -16.80 -5.27
N LEU A 205 -9.35 -16.87 -6.30
CA LEU A 205 -10.20 -15.75 -6.73
C LEU A 205 -11.68 -16.10 -6.62
N ARG A 206 -12.48 -15.19 -6.07
CA ARG A 206 -13.93 -15.34 -5.86
C ARG A 206 -14.72 -15.06 -7.14
N ASP A 207 -14.36 -13.99 -7.83
CA ASP A 207 -15.05 -13.43 -9.01
C ASP A 207 -14.08 -13.15 -10.17
N GLY A 208 -12.94 -13.85 -10.15
CA GLY A 208 -11.83 -13.67 -11.07
C GLY A 208 -10.97 -12.44 -10.84
N LEU A 209 -11.18 -11.72 -9.73
CA LEU A 209 -10.34 -10.61 -9.28
C LEU A 209 -10.13 -10.59 -7.76
N HIS A 210 -11.21 -10.64 -6.98
CA HIS A 210 -11.12 -10.53 -5.52
C HIS A 210 -10.63 -11.83 -4.89
N LEU A 211 -9.74 -11.72 -3.91
CA LEU A 211 -9.15 -12.87 -3.23
C LEU A 211 -10.20 -13.65 -2.43
N THR A 212 -10.15 -14.99 -2.51
CA THR A 212 -10.84 -15.86 -1.55
C THR A 212 -10.14 -15.83 -0.19
N ARG A 213 -10.69 -16.54 0.80
CA ARG A 213 -9.97 -16.78 2.07
C ARG A 213 -8.60 -17.40 1.82
N SER A 214 -8.51 -18.40 0.96
CA SER A 214 -7.26 -19.07 0.62
C SER A 214 -6.31 -18.14 -0.15
N GLY A 215 -6.83 -17.28 -1.04
CA GLY A 215 -6.03 -16.25 -1.70
C GLY A 215 -5.42 -15.26 -0.71
N ASN A 216 -6.20 -14.79 0.27
CA ASN A 216 -5.69 -13.93 1.34
C ASN A 216 -4.63 -14.62 2.22
N GLN A 217 -4.73 -15.94 2.43
CA GLN A 217 -3.71 -16.69 3.16
C GLN A 217 -2.36 -16.69 2.43
N ILE A 218 -2.35 -16.74 1.09
CA ILE A 218 -1.11 -16.61 0.31
C ILE A 218 -0.49 -15.21 0.52
N VAL A 219 -1.30 -14.15 0.42
CA VAL A 219 -0.83 -12.77 0.66
C VAL A 219 -0.25 -12.63 2.05
N PHE A 220 -0.99 -13.04 3.08
CA PHE A 220 -0.54 -12.98 4.46
C PHE A 220 0.79 -13.70 4.68
N GLY A 221 0.92 -14.94 4.17
CA GLY A 221 2.14 -15.73 4.29
C GLY A 221 3.35 -15.05 3.65
N GLU A 222 3.20 -14.49 2.45
CA GLU A 222 4.28 -13.78 1.76
C GLU A 222 4.62 -12.45 2.44
N VAL A 223 3.63 -11.72 2.98
CA VAL A 223 3.85 -10.48 3.74
C VAL A 223 4.64 -10.76 5.01
N VAL A 224 4.21 -11.72 5.83
CA VAL A 224 4.90 -12.10 7.06
C VAL A 224 6.33 -12.54 6.77
N LYS A 225 6.51 -13.38 5.73
CA LYS A 225 7.83 -13.82 5.30
C LYS A 225 8.73 -12.64 4.89
N LYS A 226 8.21 -11.72 4.07
CA LYS A 226 8.97 -10.58 3.56
C LYS A 226 9.33 -9.60 4.69
N LEU A 227 8.41 -9.34 5.62
CA LEU A 227 8.69 -8.51 6.79
C LEU A 227 9.77 -9.14 7.68
N ALA A 228 9.76 -10.46 7.86
CA ALA A 228 10.80 -11.17 8.61
C ALA A 228 12.18 -11.05 7.94
N GLU A 229 12.26 -11.11 6.61
CA GLU A 229 13.49 -10.87 5.84
C GLU A 229 14.03 -9.44 6.04
N GLU A 230 13.15 -8.46 6.28
CA GLU A 230 13.48 -7.06 6.57
C GLU A 230 13.75 -6.79 8.07
N GLY A 231 13.83 -7.85 8.89
CA GLY A 231 14.12 -7.79 10.32
C GLY A 231 12.92 -7.49 11.21
N LEU A 232 11.69 -7.58 10.68
CA LEU A 232 10.44 -7.48 11.43
C LEU A 232 9.83 -8.87 11.61
N SER A 233 10.18 -9.56 12.69
CA SER A 233 9.53 -10.79 13.15
C SER A 233 8.55 -10.51 14.29
N LEU A 234 7.61 -11.42 14.54
CA LEU A 234 6.71 -11.38 15.71
C LEU A 234 7.47 -11.26 17.05
N GLU A 235 8.70 -11.75 17.11
CA GLU A 235 9.56 -11.70 18.30
C GLU A 235 10.26 -10.34 18.47
N THR A 236 10.37 -9.57 17.39
CA THR A 236 10.99 -8.22 17.38
C THR A 236 9.98 -7.10 17.43
N LEU A 237 8.68 -7.40 17.31
CA LEU A 237 7.63 -6.41 17.46
C LEU A 237 7.55 -5.96 18.92
N PRO A 238 7.44 -4.64 19.19
CA PRO A 238 7.14 -4.18 20.53
C PRO A 238 5.82 -4.80 20.97
N VAL A 239 5.79 -5.30 22.21
CA VAL A 239 4.53 -5.74 22.81
C VAL A 239 3.89 -4.51 23.43
N ASP A 240 2.72 -4.12 22.91
CA ASP A 240 2.03 -2.89 23.33
C ASP A 240 1.54 -2.96 24.80
N LEU A 241 1.43 -4.18 25.34
CA LEU A 241 1.00 -4.44 26.71
C LEU A 241 1.88 -5.51 27.39
N PRO A 242 2.05 -5.45 28.73
CA PRO A 242 2.76 -6.48 29.46
C PRO A 242 2.12 -7.85 29.26
N LEU A 243 2.94 -8.89 29.15
CA LEU A 243 2.42 -10.25 28.99
C LEU A 243 1.60 -10.61 30.24
N ILE A 244 0.51 -11.37 30.07
CA ILE A 244 -0.37 -11.73 31.19
C ILE A 244 0.37 -12.42 32.35
N PHE A 245 1.48 -13.11 32.05
CA PHE A 245 2.34 -13.78 33.01
C PHE A 245 3.27 -12.84 33.79
N GLU A 246 3.44 -11.60 33.32
CA GLU A 246 4.24 -10.53 33.92
C GLU A 246 3.38 -9.58 34.77
N ILE A 247 2.05 -9.70 34.69
CA ILE A 247 1.11 -8.95 35.51
C ILE A 247 1.05 -9.59 36.90
N ASP A 248 1.49 -8.87 37.94
CA ASP A 248 1.29 -9.28 39.32
C ASP A 248 -0.21 -9.26 39.65
N PRO A 249 -0.85 -10.41 39.97
CA PRO A 249 -2.28 -10.44 40.27
C PRO A 249 -2.66 -9.66 41.54
N LYS A 250 -1.68 -9.29 42.37
CA LYS A 250 -1.88 -8.46 43.57
C LYS A 250 -1.58 -6.99 43.34
N ASP A 251 -0.89 -6.65 42.26
CA ASP A 251 -0.56 -5.27 41.89
C ASP A 251 -0.41 -5.11 40.35
N PRO A 252 -1.53 -5.20 39.61
CA PRO A 252 -1.51 -5.24 38.15
C PRO A 252 -1.13 -3.90 37.50
N LEU A 253 -1.01 -2.81 38.25
CA LEU A 253 -0.58 -1.50 37.71
C LEU A 253 0.94 -1.36 37.69
N LYS A 254 1.66 -2.18 38.44
CA LYS A 254 3.13 -2.14 38.53
C LYS A 254 3.83 -2.49 37.21
N CYS A 255 3.19 -3.27 36.34
CA CYS A 255 3.76 -3.65 35.04
C CYS A 255 3.78 -2.51 34.01
N PHE A 256 3.10 -1.38 34.27
CA PHE A 256 3.11 -0.19 33.42
C PHE A 256 4.09 0.90 33.89
N GLN A 257 4.88 0.66 34.94
CA GLN A 257 5.80 1.64 35.55
C GLN A 257 7.29 1.41 35.19
N GLN A 258 7.58 0.61 34.16
CA GLN A 258 8.94 0.24 33.73
C GLN A 258 9.45 1.09 32.57
#